data_AF-V8P5N4-F1
#
_entry.id   AF-V8P5N4-F1
#
_cell.length_a   1.000
_cell.length_b   1.000
_cell.length_c   1.000
_cell.angle_alpha   90.00
_cell.angle_beta   90.00
_cell.angle_gamma   90.00
#
_symmetry.space_group_name_H-M   'P 1'
#
loop_
_entity.id
_entity.type
_entity.pdbx_description
1 polymer ?
#
loop_
_entity_poly.entity_id
_entity_poly.type
_entity_poly.pdbx_seq_one_letter_code
_entity_poly.pdbx_strand_id
1 'polypeptide(L)'
;MKRLPCLLGGPMFTLKVQVNDIISHQYLHHAVVDVFVNYTKTNSTLTGKNGAVLIQVPYQLGLSLTIVSYKDGYMLTPLPWKTGRMP
;
A
#
# COMPACT_ATOMS: atom_id res chain seq x y z
N MET A 1 12.02 14.11 6.63
CA MET A 1 13.14 13.51 5.87
C MET A 1 12.62 13.01 4.53
N LYS A 2 13.26 13.47 3.45
CA LYS A 2 13.08 13.17 2.00
C LYS A 2 11.65 12.88 1.50
N ARG A 3 10.94 13.93 1.07
CA ARG A 3 9.99 13.84 -0.04
C ARG A 3 10.76 14.14 -1.35
N LEU A 4 10.62 13.29 -2.37
CA LEU A 4 10.80 13.49 -3.84
C LEU A 4 11.18 12.15 -4.52
N PRO A 5 10.78 11.86 -5.79
CA PRO A 5 10.03 12.69 -6.73
C PRO A 5 8.68 12.09 -7.20
N CYS A 6 7.78 12.95 -7.68
CA CYS A 6 6.73 12.57 -8.62
C CYS A 6 7.39 11.91 -9.84
N LEU A 7 7.22 10.59 -10.01
CA LEU A 7 7.66 9.90 -11.21
C LEU A 7 6.70 10.27 -12.36
N LEU A 8 7.02 11.38 -13.04
CA LEU A 8 6.85 11.61 -14.48
C LEU A 8 5.51 11.16 -15.09
N GLY A 9 4.48 12.02 -14.99
CA GLY A 9 3.38 12.17 -15.97
C GLY A 9 2.50 10.95 -16.34
N GLY A 10 2.74 9.78 -15.77
CA GLY A 10 1.96 8.57 -16.03
C GLY A 10 0.62 8.55 -15.28
N PRO A 11 -0.34 7.72 -15.71
CA PRO A 11 -1.61 7.58 -15.02
C PRO A 11 -1.35 7.13 -13.58
N MET A 12 -2.03 7.76 -12.63
CA MET A 12 -2.03 7.38 -11.22
C MET A 12 -3.37 6.72 -10.88
N PHE A 13 -3.38 5.85 -9.88
CA PHE A 13 -4.62 5.30 -9.35
C PHE A 13 -4.62 5.33 -7.82
N THR A 14 -5.82 5.41 -7.25
CA THR A 14 -6.04 5.40 -5.81
C THR A 14 -6.12 3.96 -5.32
N LEU A 15 -5.10 3.50 -4.62
CA LEU A 15 -5.12 2.21 -3.93
C LEU A 15 -5.72 2.36 -2.54
N LYS A 16 -6.85 1.68 -2.30
CA LYS A 16 -7.39 1.51 -0.94
C LYS A 16 -6.74 0.28 -0.31
N VAL A 17 -6.06 0.47 0.81
CA VAL A 17 -5.54 -0.63 1.65
C VAL A 17 -6.36 -0.66 2.93
N GLN A 18 -6.92 -1.83 3.24
CA GLN A 18 -7.67 -2.10 4.46
C GLN A 18 -6.91 -3.17 5.25
N VAL A 19 -6.56 -2.86 6.50
CA VAL A 19 -5.81 -3.77 7.37
C VAL A 19 -6.72 -4.21 8.51
N ASN A 20 -6.88 -5.53 8.62
CA ASN A 20 -7.74 -6.17 9.59
C ASN A 20 -6.94 -7.23 10.36
N ASP A 21 -7.27 -7.41 11.63
CA ASP A 21 -6.79 -8.55 12.41
C ASP A 21 -7.46 -9.84 11.93
N ILE A 22 -6.69 -10.90 11.67
CA ILE A 22 -7.24 -12.13 11.07
C ILE A 22 -8.12 -12.93 12.03
N ILE A 23 -7.90 -12.79 13.33
CA ILE A 23 -8.64 -13.55 14.36
C ILE A 23 -9.95 -12.85 14.70
N SER A 24 -9.88 -11.55 15.01
CA SER A 24 -11.02 -10.75 15.45
C SER A 24 -11.75 -10.04 14.32
N HIS A 25 -11.19 -10.02 13.10
CA HIS A 25 -11.65 -9.24 11.95
C HIS A 25 -11.73 -7.72 12.22
N GLN A 26 -11.19 -7.25 13.34
CA GLN A 26 -11.23 -5.83 13.69
C GLN A 26 -10.28 -5.01 12.83
N TYR A 27 -10.72 -3.79 12.53
CA TYR A 27 -9.93 -2.82 11.78
C TYR A 27 -8.73 -2.34 12.61
N LEU A 28 -7.55 -2.44 12.02
CA LEU A 28 -6.31 -2.09 12.71
C LEU A 28 -5.95 -0.62 12.48
N HIS A 29 -6.17 0.19 13.50
CA HIS A 29 -5.71 1.58 13.57
C HIS A 29 -4.19 1.66 13.76
N HIS A 30 -3.54 2.62 13.10
CA HIS A 30 -2.08 2.84 13.15
C HIS A 30 -1.22 1.62 12.75
N ALA A 31 -1.73 0.77 11.86
CA ALA A 31 -0.88 -0.18 11.15
C ALA A 31 -0.06 0.57 10.10
N VAL A 32 1.23 0.25 9.97
CA VAL A 32 2.06 0.77 8.89
C VAL A 32 1.68 0.06 7.60
N VAL A 33 1.58 0.81 6.52
CA VAL A 33 1.42 0.33 5.16
C VAL A 33 2.54 0.88 4.30
N ASP A 34 3.37 -0.03 3.82
CA ASP A 34 4.45 0.25 2.87
C ASP A 34 4.08 -0.27 1.49
N VAL A 35 4.31 0.55 0.47
CA VAL A 35 4.11 0.15 -0.93
C VAL A 35 5.43 0.16 -1.66
N PHE A 36 5.70 -0.94 -2.34
CA PHE A 36 6.86 -1.12 -3.20
C PHE A 36 6.41 -1.18 -4.65
N VAL A 37 7.02 -0.34 -5.49
CA VAL A 37 6.84 -0.35 -6.95
C VAL A 37 8.11 -0.91 -7.54
N ASN A 38 8.01 -2.03 -8.28
CA ASN A 38 9.18 -2.71 -8.83
C ASN A 38 10.28 -2.90 -7.77
N TYR A 39 9.89 -3.47 -6.62
CA TYR A 39 10.77 -3.76 -5.48
C TYR A 39 11.37 -2.55 -4.75
N THR A 40 11.06 -1.32 -5.17
CA THR A 40 11.51 -0.07 -4.52
C THR A 40 10.41 0.52 -3.66
N LYS A 41 10.68 0.82 -2.39
CA LYS A 41 9.71 1.46 -1.49
C LYS A 41 9.40 2.88 -1.97
N THR A 42 8.15 3.15 -2.30
CA THR A 42 7.70 4.47 -2.81
C THR A 42 6.80 5.21 -1.83
N ASN A 43 6.03 4.49 -1.03
CA ASN A 43 5.11 5.08 -0.04
C ASN A 43 5.23 4.38 1.32
N SER A 44 4.96 5.13 2.38
CA SER A 44 4.88 4.66 3.76
C SER A 44 3.87 5.52 4.52
N THR A 45 2.84 4.92 5.07
CA THR A 45 1.77 5.64 5.77
C THR A 45 1.13 4.77 6.85
N LEU A 46 0.34 5.39 7.73
CA LEU A 46 -0.43 4.71 8.75
C LEU A 46 -1.90 4.57 8.32
N THR A 47 -2.56 3.49 8.75
CA THR A 47 -4.01 3.34 8.66
C THR A 47 -4.74 4.28 9.62
N GLY A 48 -5.88 4.80 9.18
CA GLY A 48 -6.78 5.61 10.00
C GLY A 48 -7.59 4.78 11.00
N LYS A 49 -8.48 5.44 11.75
CA LYS A 49 -9.34 4.79 12.77
C LYS A 49 -10.22 3.66 12.22
N ASN A 50 -10.52 3.71 10.93
CA ASN A 50 -11.28 2.68 10.20
C ASN A 50 -10.40 1.54 9.67
N GLY A 51 -9.11 1.49 10.02
CA GLY A 51 -8.15 0.50 9.53
C GLY A 51 -7.80 0.65 8.05
N ALA A 52 -8.18 1.76 7.42
CA ALA A 52 -7.98 1.98 5.99
C ALA A 52 -7.02 3.15 5.72
N VAL A 53 -6.40 3.11 4.54
CA VAL A 53 -5.66 4.24 3.98
C VAL A 53 -5.81 4.27 2.46
N LEU A 54 -5.81 5.47 1.90
CA LEU A 54 -5.80 5.71 0.45
C LEU A 54 -4.41 6.17 0.04
N ILE A 55 -3.81 5.50 -0.95
CA ILE A 55 -2.45 5.75 -1.41
C ILE A 55 -2.47 5.99 -2.91
N GLN A 56 -1.84 7.10 -3.35
CA GLN A 56 -1.60 7.33 -4.77
C GLN A 56 -0.38 6.54 -5.23
N VAL A 57 -0.56 5.76 -6.28
CA VAL A 57 0.47 4.89 -6.84
C VAL A 57 0.45 4.96 -8.36
N PRO A 58 1.62 4.80 -9.01
CA PRO A 58 1.70 4.78 -10.46
C PRO A 58 0.93 3.59 -11.04
N TYR A 59 0.27 3.81 -12.16
CA TYR A 59 -0.38 2.77 -12.96
C TYR A 59 0.36 2.58 -14.28
N GLN A 60 0.70 1.33 -14.58
CA GLN A 60 1.15 0.90 -15.90
C GLN A 60 0.79 -0.58 -16.03
N LEU A 61 0.31 -1.04 -17.19
CA LEU A 61 -0.03 -2.45 -17.39
C LEU A 61 1.20 -3.34 -17.12
N GLY A 62 1.01 -4.41 -16.33
CA GLY A 62 2.10 -5.33 -15.96
C GLY A 62 3.04 -4.83 -14.85
N LEU A 63 2.85 -3.60 -14.36
CA LEU A 63 3.57 -3.10 -13.19
C LEU A 63 3.27 -3.95 -11.96
N SER A 64 4.34 -4.33 -11.25
CA SER A 64 4.24 -5.13 -10.03
C SER A 64 4.35 -4.23 -8.81
N LEU A 65 3.34 -4.35 -7.96
CA LEU A 65 3.21 -3.66 -6.69
C LEU A 65 3.27 -4.70 -5.58
N THR A 66 3.95 -4.36 -4.49
CA THR A 66 3.95 -5.18 -3.28
C THR A 66 3.50 -4.31 -2.13
N ILE A 67 2.44 -4.76 -1.46
CA ILE A 67 1.89 -4.08 -0.28
C ILE A 67 2.34 -4.88 0.93
N VAL A 68 3.00 -4.20 1.86
CA VAL A 68 3.41 -4.76 3.15
C VAL A 68 2.71 -3.97 4.23
N SER A 69 2.18 -4.65 5.23
CA SER A 69 1.65 -3.99 6.41
C SER A 69 2.09 -4.68 7.69
N TYR A 70 2.31 -3.88 8.72
CA TYR A 70 2.80 -4.36 10.00
C TYR A 70 2.37 -3.44 11.14
N LYS A 71 2.31 -4.01 12.34
CA LYS A 71 1.98 -3.29 13.58
C LYS A 71 2.58 -4.04 14.77
N ASP A 72 3.21 -3.33 15.70
CA ASP A 72 3.67 -3.88 16.99
C ASP A 72 4.52 -5.17 16.88
N GLY A 73 5.39 -5.26 15.87
CA GLY A 73 6.24 -6.43 15.63
C GLY A 73 5.59 -7.57 14.84
N TYR A 74 4.29 -7.46 14.52
CA TYR A 74 3.59 -8.39 13.63
C TYR A 74 3.57 -7.85 12.20
N MET A 75 3.89 -8.71 11.23
CA MET A 75 3.89 -8.38 9.80
C MET A 75 2.91 -9.30 9.08
N LEU A 76 2.03 -8.73 8.26
CA LEU A 76 1.18 -9.49 7.36
C LEU A 76 2.01 -10.03 6.18
N THR A 77 1.60 -11.18 5.65
CA THR A 77 2.16 -11.72 4.41
C THR A 77 2.08 -10.64 3.32
N PRO A 78 3.21 -10.27 2.69
CA PRO A 78 3.20 -9.32 1.59
C PRO A 78 2.22 -9.72 0.51
N LEU A 79 1.40 -8.78 0.06
CA LEU A 79 0.42 -9.02 -1.00
C LEU A 79 0.99 -8.50 -2.33
N PRO A 80 1.42 -9.40 -3.24
CA PRO A 80 1.79 -9.00 -4.59
C PRO A 80 0.54 -8.68 -5.39
N TRP A 81 0.54 -7.53 -6.07
CA TRP A 81 -0.52 -7.16 -6.99
C TRP A 81 0.09 -6.75 -8.34
N LYS A 82 -0.44 -7.35 -9.41
CA LYS A 82 -0.10 -6.98 -10.79
C LYS A 82 -1.28 -6.24 -11.40
N THR A 83 -0.98 -5.13 -12.05
CA THR A 83 -1.94 -4.33 -12.85
C THR A 83 -2.32 -5.09 -14.12
N GLY A 84 -3.17 -6.11 -13.99
CA GLY A 84 -3.62 -6.96 -15.10
C GLY A 84 -4.85 -6.43 -15.85
N ARG A 85 -5.56 -5.46 -15.28
CA ARG A 85 -6.73 -4.78 -15.86
C ARG A 85 -6.72 -3.30 -15.47
N MET A 86 -7.54 -2.49 -16.15
CA MET A 86 -7.80 -1.10 -15.75
C MET A 86 -8.46 -1.09 -14.35
N PRO A 87 -8.04 -0.20 -13.43
CA PRO A 87 -8.59 -0.09 -12.08
C PRO A 87 -10.03 0.44 -12.06
#